data_AF-A0A1M6A5F3-F1
#
_entry.id   AF-A0A1M6A5F3-F1
#
_cell.length_a   1.000
_cell.length_b   1.000
_cell.length_c   1.000
_cell.angle_alpha   90.00
_cell.angle_beta   90.00
_cell.angle_gamma   90.00
#
_symmetry.space_group_name_H-M   'P 1'
#
loop_
_entity.id
_entity.type
_entity.pdbx_description
1 polymer ?
#
loop_
_entity_poly.entity_id
_entity_poly.type
_entity_poly.pdbx_seq_one_letter_code
_entity_poly.pdbx_strand_id
1 'polypeptide(L)'
;MKRILFLFTASLLFLACSNDDNNGSENPQELKIKKYTSISFDANGTPNGEMVEYFFDENGKKTKDHIIDAFYDYFWEYAYNDFGQITRKAHNHLNYPVDFVENYYYDQNSRPWVVFRDWDADGIDMDSISFSYQPQQINVQWFTPTQERTEFYYNTTDVLTAVKHIGDLGIVSDEIITYDSTLNITNLNLTTDYFNLEINHTYEYDVKINPFYEEFHNYPFNTYYYGYLFDHSLFISPSNATKITRTGTDTSENYVLEITFQYNDSDYPISSETKKDGVLFSRATYEYY
;
A
#
# COMPACT_ATOMS: atom_id res chain seq x y z
N MET A 1 19.46 70.42 -53.18
CA MET A 1 20.30 69.21 -53.02
C MET A 1 19.37 68.01 -52.91
N LYS A 2 19.68 66.95 -53.68
CA LYS A 2 19.41 65.50 -53.44
C LYS A 2 18.00 65.11 -52.95
N ARG A 3 17.22 64.39 -53.79
CA ARG A 3 17.01 62.91 -53.75
C ARG A 3 16.08 62.52 -52.58
N ILE A 4 14.95 61.82 -52.71
CA ILE A 4 14.50 60.79 -53.65
C ILE A 4 12.96 60.70 -53.66
N LEU A 5 12.43 60.35 -54.84
CA LEU A 5 11.11 59.81 -55.21
C LEU A 5 10.49 58.87 -54.15
N PHE A 6 9.17 58.90 -53.89
CA PHE A 6 8.13 58.09 -54.57
C PHE A 6 8.41 56.57 -54.56
N LEU A 7 7.49 55.63 -54.38
CA LEU A 7 6.08 55.53 -54.77
C LEU A 7 5.57 54.21 -54.10
N PHE A 8 4.32 54.20 -53.66
CA PHE A 8 3.33 53.14 -53.93
C PHE A 8 3.37 51.71 -53.35
N THR A 9 2.21 51.41 -52.76
CA THR A 9 1.37 50.21 -52.91
C THR A 9 1.86 48.86 -52.42
N ALA A 10 1.01 48.34 -51.53
CA ALA A 10 0.67 46.94 -51.34
C ALA A 10 1.00 46.03 -52.53
N SER A 11 1.73 44.95 -52.23
CA SER A 11 1.53 43.67 -52.89
C SER A 11 1.62 42.58 -51.83
N LEU A 12 0.50 41.86 -51.77
CA LEU A 12 0.20 40.68 -51.02
C LEU A 12 1.21 39.52 -51.26
N LEU A 13 1.29 38.66 -50.24
CA LEU A 13 1.31 37.18 -50.28
C LEU A 13 2.61 36.39 -50.00
N PHE A 14 2.43 35.58 -48.94
CA PHE A 14 3.05 34.30 -48.57
C PHE A 14 4.48 34.30 -48.01
N LEU A 15 4.59 34.04 -46.71
CA LEU A 15 5.10 32.77 -46.19
C LEU A 15 4.74 32.57 -44.71
N ALA A 16 4.02 31.46 -44.48
CA ALA A 16 3.91 30.64 -43.27
C ALA A 16 3.38 31.24 -41.95
N CYS A 17 2.20 30.73 -41.57
CA CYS A 17 1.85 30.51 -40.17
C CYS A 17 3.00 29.79 -39.46
N SER A 18 3.54 30.40 -38.42
CA SER A 18 4.16 29.64 -37.33
C SER A 18 3.16 29.66 -36.19
N ASN A 19 2.36 28.58 -36.11
CA ASN A 19 1.80 28.17 -34.83
C ASN A 19 3.00 27.97 -33.90
N ASP A 20 3.23 28.88 -32.98
CA ASP A 20 3.77 28.47 -31.68
C ASP A 20 2.56 28.09 -30.83
N ASP A 21 1.98 26.93 -31.19
CA ASP A 21 1.32 26.07 -30.22
C ASP A 21 2.42 25.62 -29.26
N ASN A 22 2.74 26.49 -28.30
CA ASN A 22 3.53 26.08 -27.16
C ASN A 22 2.59 25.25 -26.27
N ASN A 23 2.30 24.02 -26.74
CA ASN A 23 1.95 22.91 -25.89
C ASN A 23 3.15 22.70 -24.97
N GLY A 24 3.19 23.52 -23.91
CA GLY A 24 3.78 23.08 -22.67
C GLY A 24 3.06 21.78 -22.35
N SER A 25 3.74 20.67 -22.60
CA SER A 25 3.45 19.41 -21.96
C SER A 25 3.61 19.67 -20.47
N GLU A 26 2.58 20.24 -19.83
CA GLU A 26 2.32 19.98 -18.43
C GLU A 26 2.22 18.47 -18.36
N ASN A 27 3.32 17.82 -17.99
CA ASN A 27 3.20 16.48 -17.42
C ASN A 27 2.13 16.66 -16.33
N PRO A 28 1.00 15.94 -16.40
CA PRO A 28 0.01 16.01 -15.35
C PRO A 28 0.74 15.79 -14.04
N GLN A 29 0.67 16.77 -13.13
CA GLN A 29 1.27 16.62 -11.83
C GLN A 29 0.63 15.38 -11.20
N GLU A 30 1.46 14.40 -10.86
CA GLU A 30 1.01 13.17 -10.22
C GLU A 30 0.29 13.52 -8.91
N LEU A 31 -0.96 13.08 -8.75
CA LEU A 31 -1.73 13.36 -7.55
C LEU A 31 -1.20 12.50 -6.41
N LYS A 32 -0.87 13.13 -5.28
CA LYS A 32 -0.44 12.43 -4.07
C LYS A 32 -1.65 12.20 -3.19
N ILE A 33 -1.88 10.94 -2.83
CA ILE A 33 -2.95 10.57 -1.89
C ILE A 33 -2.69 11.33 -0.58
N LYS A 34 -3.75 11.90 -0.03
CA LYS A 34 -3.77 12.62 1.24
C LYS A 34 -4.47 11.80 2.30
N LYS A 35 -5.61 11.21 1.95
CA LYS A 35 -6.44 10.44 2.86
C LYS A 35 -7.17 9.33 2.12
N TYR A 36 -7.16 8.15 2.73
CA TYR A 36 -8.03 7.04 2.38
C TYR A 36 -8.96 6.76 3.56
N THR A 37 -10.23 6.52 3.30
CA THR A 37 -11.18 6.07 4.31
C THR A 37 -11.95 4.88 3.73
N SER A 38 -12.09 3.81 4.50
CA SER A 38 -12.93 2.66 4.20
C SER A 38 -13.90 2.42 5.36
N ILE A 39 -15.17 2.16 5.05
CA ILE A 39 -16.22 1.84 6.02
C ILE A 39 -16.80 0.48 5.65
N SER A 40 -16.91 -0.42 6.62
CA SER A 40 -17.49 -1.75 6.42
C SER A 40 -18.99 -1.78 6.73
N PHE A 41 -19.68 -2.72 6.09
CA PHE A 41 -21.12 -2.93 6.21
C PHE A 41 -21.41 -4.37 6.61
N ASP A 42 -22.45 -4.56 7.42
CA ASP A 42 -23.00 -5.86 7.72
C ASP A 42 -23.73 -6.47 6.51
N ALA A 43 -24.15 -7.73 6.63
CA ALA A 43 -24.86 -8.44 5.56
C ALA A 43 -26.21 -7.79 5.15
N ASN A 44 -26.73 -6.85 5.94
CA ASN A 44 -27.96 -6.11 5.64
C ASN A 44 -27.66 -4.75 4.97
N GLY A 45 -26.39 -4.42 4.74
CA GLY A 45 -25.97 -3.13 4.18
C GLY A 45 -26.02 -1.99 5.20
N THR A 46 -25.95 -2.27 6.50
CA THR A 46 -25.84 -1.27 7.56
C THR A 46 -24.38 -1.13 7.98
N PRO A 47 -23.83 0.10 8.16
CA PRO A 47 -22.47 0.25 8.68
C PRO A 47 -22.31 -0.53 9.99
N ASN A 48 -21.32 -1.42 10.04
CA ASN A 48 -21.11 -2.30 11.20
C ASN A 48 -20.28 -1.64 12.32
N GLY A 49 -19.84 -0.39 12.10
CA GLY A 49 -18.99 0.36 13.02
C GLY A 49 -17.50 0.26 12.71
N GLU A 50 -17.08 -0.62 11.79
CA GLU A 50 -15.68 -0.75 11.41
C GLU A 50 -15.29 0.30 10.37
N MET A 51 -14.16 0.96 10.60
CA MET A 51 -13.60 1.98 9.74
C MET A 51 -12.07 1.91 9.75
N VAL A 52 -11.47 2.15 8.60
CA VAL A 52 -10.03 2.36 8.47
C VAL A 52 -9.79 3.68 7.77
N GLU A 53 -8.91 4.50 8.32
CA GLU A 53 -8.40 5.71 7.69
C GLU A 53 -6.87 5.68 7.63
N TYR A 54 -6.33 6.00 6.46
CA TYR A 54 -4.89 6.22 6.27
C TYR A 54 -4.66 7.67 5.84
N PHE A 55 -3.70 8.32 6.47
CA PHE A 55 -3.32 9.70 6.19
C PHE A 55 -1.89 9.75 5.65
N PHE A 56 -1.65 10.65 4.71
CA PHE A 56 -0.38 10.76 4.00
C PHE A 56 0.06 12.21 3.90
N ASP A 57 1.38 12.45 3.90
CA ASP A 57 1.95 13.78 3.65
C ASP A 57 1.96 14.13 2.15
N GLU A 58 2.38 15.35 1.82
CA GLU A 58 2.49 15.82 0.42
C GLU A 58 3.49 15.01 -0.43
N ASN A 59 4.35 14.21 0.20
CA ASN A 59 5.29 13.31 -0.49
C ASN A 59 4.71 11.90 -0.68
N GLY A 60 3.48 11.64 -0.21
CA GLY A 60 2.83 10.34 -0.26
C GLY A 60 3.26 9.38 0.85
N LYS A 61 3.99 9.84 1.88
CA LYS A 61 4.39 9.01 3.02
C LYS A 61 3.24 8.88 4.00
N LYS A 62 3.01 7.66 4.48
CA LYS A 62 1.95 7.36 5.44
C LYS A 62 2.26 7.96 6.81
N THR A 63 1.46 8.91 7.29
CA THR A 63 1.73 9.65 8.54
C THR A 63 0.90 9.17 9.72
N LYS A 64 -0.29 8.60 9.44
CA LYS A 64 -1.20 8.14 10.48
C LYS A 64 -2.15 7.05 9.97
N ASP A 65 -2.47 6.11 10.87
CA ASP A 65 -3.62 5.22 10.75
C ASP A 65 -4.63 5.55 11.82
N HIS A 66 -5.91 5.40 11.50
CA HIS A 66 -6.99 5.43 12.46
C HIS A 66 -7.92 4.27 12.14
N ILE A 67 -8.06 3.36 13.09
CA ILE A 67 -8.79 2.11 12.92
C ILE A 67 -9.83 2.02 14.02
N ILE A 68 -11.06 1.83 13.60
CA ILE A 68 -12.20 1.51 14.45
C ILE A 68 -12.61 0.10 14.08
N ASP A 69 -12.60 -0.81 15.05
CA ASP A 69 -13.09 -2.18 14.90
C ASP A 69 -14.03 -2.58 16.05
N ALA A 70 -14.43 -3.85 16.11
CA ALA A 70 -15.34 -4.35 17.13
C ALA A 70 -14.81 -4.22 18.57
N PHE A 71 -13.50 -4.05 18.75
CA PHE A 71 -12.81 -4.07 20.04
C PHE A 71 -12.19 -2.73 20.39
N TYR A 72 -11.70 -1.98 19.41
CA TYR A 72 -10.85 -0.83 19.63
C TYR A 72 -11.12 0.33 18.66
N ASP A 73 -10.84 1.53 19.16
CA ASP A 73 -10.67 2.77 18.40
C ASP A 73 -9.25 3.25 18.72
N TYR A 74 -8.36 3.18 17.74
CA TYR A 74 -6.94 3.43 17.92
C TYR A 74 -6.30 4.07 16.70
N PHE A 75 -5.14 4.67 16.93
CA PHE A 75 -4.35 5.27 15.88
C PHE A 75 -2.87 4.92 15.98
N TRP A 76 -2.25 4.77 14.81
CA TRP A 76 -0.80 4.71 14.68
C TRP A 76 -0.28 6.03 14.15
N GLU A 77 0.79 6.56 14.72
CA GLU A 77 1.50 7.74 14.20
C GLU A 77 2.91 7.35 13.78
N TYR A 78 3.33 7.87 12.63
CA TYR A 78 4.57 7.48 11.96
C TYR A 78 5.51 8.69 11.90
N ALA A 79 6.75 8.51 12.37
CA ALA A 79 7.80 9.49 12.24
C ALA A 79 8.89 8.99 11.29
N TYR A 80 9.51 9.90 10.57
CA TYR A 80 10.51 9.60 9.54
C TYR A 80 11.78 10.42 9.75
N ASN A 81 12.92 9.90 9.29
CA ASN A 81 14.14 10.67 9.15
C ASN A 81 14.17 11.43 7.80
N ASP A 82 15.22 12.24 7.61
CA ASP A 82 15.42 13.03 6.39
C ASP A 82 15.60 12.18 5.11
N PHE A 83 15.96 10.90 5.26
CA PHE A 83 16.04 9.93 4.16
C PHE A 83 14.70 9.28 3.84
N GLY A 84 13.62 9.66 4.55
CA GLY A 84 12.28 9.10 4.36
C GLY A 84 12.10 7.71 4.94
N GLN A 85 12.99 7.26 5.82
CA GLN A 85 12.88 5.98 6.50
C GLN A 85 12.15 6.17 7.83
N ILE A 86 11.32 5.21 8.20
CA ILE A 86 10.57 5.29 9.44
C ILE A 86 11.51 5.22 10.64
N THR A 87 11.36 6.10 11.62
CA THR A 87 12.16 6.08 12.85
C THR A 87 11.35 5.66 14.05
N ARG A 88 10.03 5.90 14.02
CA ARG A 88 9.14 5.60 15.12
C ARG A 88 7.73 5.29 14.63
N LYS A 89 7.08 4.29 15.24
CA LYS A 89 5.64 4.11 15.24
C LYS A 89 5.11 4.25 16.66
N ALA A 90 3.99 4.92 16.83
CA ALA A 90 3.31 4.99 18.13
C ALA A 90 1.85 4.63 17.99
N HIS A 91 1.44 3.62 18.75
CA HIS A 91 0.07 3.22 18.94
C HIS A 91 -0.54 4.04 20.07
N ASN A 92 -1.81 4.37 19.91
CA ASN A 92 -2.57 5.12 20.89
C ASN A 92 -4.03 4.70 20.80
N HIS A 93 -4.66 4.40 21.93
CA HIS A 93 -6.11 4.30 22.00
C HIS A 93 -6.75 5.69 22.06
N LEU A 94 -7.93 5.85 21.46
CA LEU A 94 -8.67 7.10 21.51
C LEU A 94 -8.97 7.47 22.99
N ASN A 95 -8.47 8.62 23.42
CA ASN A 95 -8.55 9.15 24.80
C ASN A 95 -7.67 8.45 25.86
N TYR A 96 -6.71 7.61 25.47
CA TYR A 96 -5.69 7.04 26.35
C TYR A 96 -4.29 7.57 25.97
N PRO A 97 -3.32 7.60 26.90
CA PRO A 97 -1.92 7.88 26.55
C PRO A 97 -1.39 6.86 25.54
N VAL A 98 -0.28 7.22 24.88
CA VAL A 98 0.54 6.30 24.08
C VAL A 98 0.74 5.05 24.92
N ASP A 99 0.38 3.90 24.38
CA ASP A 99 0.50 2.61 25.04
C ASP A 99 1.69 1.84 24.46
N PHE A 100 1.89 1.88 23.15
CA PHE A 100 2.92 1.09 22.50
C PHE A 100 3.76 1.92 21.52
N VAL A 101 5.08 1.76 21.57
CA VAL A 101 6.04 2.47 20.71
C VAL A 101 7.01 1.48 20.09
N GLU A 102 7.25 1.66 18.80
CA GLU A 102 8.32 0.99 18.08
C GLU A 102 9.37 2.00 17.64
N ASN A 103 10.63 1.72 17.93
CA ASN A 103 11.76 2.53 17.52
C ASN A 103 12.60 1.75 16.50
N TYR A 104 12.80 2.34 15.33
CA TYR A 104 13.43 1.70 14.18
C TYR A 104 14.89 2.14 14.06
N TYR A 105 15.78 1.17 13.90
CA TYR A 105 17.21 1.39 13.73
C TYR A 105 17.70 0.72 12.46
N TYR A 106 18.68 1.36 11.82
CA TYR A 106 19.17 0.98 10.50
C TYR A 106 20.64 0.58 10.54
N ASP A 107 21.03 -0.32 9.63
CA ASP A 107 22.42 -0.67 9.42
C ASP A 107 23.17 0.42 8.61
N GLN A 108 24.48 0.21 8.42
CA GLN A 108 25.33 1.12 7.64
C GLN A 108 24.94 1.28 6.16
N ASN A 109 24.06 0.40 5.65
CA ASN A 109 23.55 0.44 4.29
C ASN A 109 22.12 1.01 4.24
N SER A 110 21.65 1.64 5.33
CA SER A 110 20.30 2.21 5.42
C SER A 110 19.19 1.17 5.29
N ARG A 111 19.43 -0.07 5.75
CA ARG A 111 18.39 -1.12 5.81
C ARG A 111 17.93 -1.32 7.25
N PRO A 112 16.64 -1.61 7.51
CA PRO A 112 16.17 -1.94 8.86
C PRO A 112 17.08 -2.99 9.51
N TRP A 113 17.49 -2.77 10.75
CA TRP A 113 18.38 -3.70 11.46
C TRP A 113 17.68 -4.27 12.69
N VAL A 114 17.10 -3.39 13.50
CA VAL A 114 16.35 -3.78 14.68
C VAL A 114 15.21 -2.80 14.92
N VAL A 115 14.10 -3.32 15.39
CA VAL A 115 12.99 -2.55 15.95
C VAL A 115 12.90 -2.90 17.42
N PHE A 116 13.02 -1.90 18.29
CA PHE A 116 12.76 -2.06 19.72
C PHE A 116 11.34 -1.67 20.04
N ARG A 117 10.69 -2.41 20.94
CA ARG A 117 9.30 -2.24 21.31
C ARG A 117 9.17 -1.95 22.79
N ASP A 118 8.52 -0.85 23.07
CA ASP A 118 8.14 -0.38 24.38
C ASP A 118 6.62 -0.51 24.50
N TRP A 119 6.16 -1.50 25.27
CA TRP A 119 4.74 -1.87 25.37
C TRP A 119 3.92 -1.02 26.32
N ASP A 120 4.57 -0.13 27.08
CA ASP A 120 3.93 0.77 28.04
C ASP A 120 4.30 2.25 27.79
N ALA A 121 5.04 2.53 26.70
CA ALA A 121 5.57 3.83 26.34
C ALA A 121 6.34 4.54 27.47
N ASP A 122 7.00 3.78 28.35
CA ASP A 122 7.70 4.29 29.54
C ASP A 122 9.20 4.55 29.31
N GLY A 123 9.67 4.29 28.09
CA GLY A 123 11.06 4.40 27.66
C GLY A 123 11.89 3.14 27.89
N ILE A 124 11.28 2.02 28.29
CA ILE A 124 11.95 0.74 28.51
C ILE A 124 11.58 -0.22 27.38
N ASP A 125 12.58 -0.58 26.57
CA ASP A 125 12.40 -1.59 25.53
C ASP A 125 12.17 -2.97 26.17
N MET A 126 11.00 -3.57 25.93
CA MET A 126 10.61 -4.86 26.47
C MET A 126 10.85 -6.00 25.48
N ASP A 127 10.88 -5.69 24.19
CA ASP A 127 11.07 -6.68 23.14
C ASP A 127 11.78 -6.07 21.92
N SER A 128 12.28 -6.91 21.02
CA SER A 128 12.82 -6.45 19.76
C SER A 128 12.63 -7.44 18.61
N ILE A 129 12.67 -6.89 17.41
CA ILE A 129 12.58 -7.61 16.16
C ILE A 129 13.86 -7.31 15.41
N SER A 130 14.57 -8.34 14.98
CA SER A 130 15.84 -8.22 14.25
C SER A 130 15.67 -8.59 12.79
N PHE A 131 16.42 -7.89 11.94
CA PHE A 131 16.42 -8.08 10.49
C PHE A 131 17.78 -8.62 10.06
N SER A 132 17.76 -9.66 9.24
CA SER A 132 18.96 -10.21 8.61
C SER A 132 18.75 -10.40 7.11
N TYR A 133 19.84 -10.24 6.35
CA TYR A 133 19.79 -10.11 4.90
C TYR A 133 20.66 -11.19 4.25
N GLN A 134 20.08 -11.90 3.30
CA GLN A 134 20.76 -12.78 2.36
C GLN A 134 20.42 -12.34 0.93
N PRO A 135 21.16 -12.79 -0.10
CA PRO A 135 20.77 -12.51 -1.48
C PRO A 135 19.31 -12.94 -1.71
N GLN A 136 18.46 -12.02 -2.17
CA GLN A 136 17.04 -12.27 -2.46
C GLN A 136 16.19 -12.74 -1.26
N GLN A 137 16.66 -12.54 -0.02
CA GLN A 137 15.91 -12.95 1.16
C GLN A 137 16.15 -11.99 2.34
N ILE A 138 15.06 -11.64 3.02
CA ILE A 138 15.07 -10.89 4.28
C ILE A 138 14.43 -11.76 5.35
N ASN A 139 15.12 -11.96 6.47
CA ASN A 139 14.56 -12.67 7.63
C ASN A 139 14.30 -11.68 8.75
N VAL A 140 13.08 -11.72 9.27
CA VAL A 140 12.58 -10.91 10.39
C VAL A 140 12.34 -11.85 11.55
N GLN A 141 13.09 -11.68 12.63
CA GLN A 141 13.14 -12.61 13.76
C GLN A 141 12.87 -11.87 15.06
N TRP A 142 11.89 -12.35 15.82
CA TRP A 142 11.69 -11.91 17.21
C TRP A 142 12.90 -12.31 18.06
N PHE A 143 13.38 -11.41 18.90
CA PHE A 143 14.64 -11.57 19.62
C PHE A 143 14.59 -12.71 20.65
N THR A 144 13.42 -13.06 21.18
CA THR A 144 13.21 -14.29 21.93
C THR A 144 13.45 -15.50 21.01
N PRO A 145 14.63 -16.14 21.07
CA PRO A 145 15.05 -17.10 20.06
C PRO A 145 14.30 -18.39 20.34
N THR A 146 13.22 -18.63 19.59
CA THR A 146 12.43 -19.88 19.42
C THR A 146 11.05 -19.56 18.86
N GLN A 147 10.55 -18.35 19.07
CA GLN A 147 9.12 -18.06 18.96
C GLN A 147 8.61 -17.92 17.53
N GLU A 148 9.06 -16.91 16.79
CA GLU A 148 8.48 -16.63 15.47
C GLU A 148 9.50 -15.97 14.54
N ARG A 149 9.51 -16.39 13.27
CA ARG A 149 10.30 -15.79 12.20
C ARG A 149 9.46 -15.63 10.95
N THR A 150 9.58 -14.48 10.30
CA THR A 150 9.03 -14.26 8.97
C THR A 150 10.18 -14.14 7.97
N GLU A 151 10.11 -14.88 6.87
CA GLU A 151 11.07 -14.85 5.76
C GLU A 151 10.40 -14.27 4.52
N PHE A 152 11.02 -13.25 3.93
CA PHE A 152 10.57 -12.58 2.72
C PHE A 152 11.52 -12.96 1.59
N TYR A 153 10.98 -13.47 0.49
CA TYR A 153 11.75 -13.92 -0.66
C TYR A 153 11.49 -13.03 -1.86
N TYR A 154 12.56 -12.63 -2.53
CA TYR A 154 12.52 -11.77 -3.70
C TYR A 154 13.07 -12.50 -4.91
N ASN A 155 12.66 -12.11 -6.11
CA ASN A 155 13.29 -12.59 -7.34
C ASN A 155 14.54 -11.76 -7.67
N THR A 156 15.19 -12.06 -8.79
CA THR A 156 16.41 -11.35 -9.26
C THR A 156 16.18 -9.90 -9.67
N THR A 157 14.93 -9.44 -9.72
CA THR A 157 14.55 -8.05 -10.02
C THR A 157 13.95 -7.36 -8.79
N ASP A 158 14.26 -7.85 -7.59
CA ASP A 158 13.85 -7.29 -6.30
C ASP A 158 12.32 -7.20 -6.10
N VAL A 159 11.55 -8.06 -6.77
CA VAL A 159 10.10 -8.19 -6.53
C VAL A 159 9.87 -9.29 -5.51
N LEU A 160 9.08 -9.02 -4.46
CA LEU A 160 8.69 -10.00 -3.46
C LEU A 160 7.88 -11.13 -4.12
N THR A 161 8.24 -12.39 -3.92
CA THR A 161 7.57 -13.55 -4.53
C THR A 161 7.02 -14.53 -3.51
N ALA A 162 7.49 -14.47 -2.26
CA ALA A 162 6.92 -15.27 -1.19
C ALA A 162 7.16 -14.66 0.20
N VAL A 163 6.24 -14.96 1.11
CA VAL A 163 6.39 -14.71 2.55
C VAL A 163 6.18 -16.04 3.27
N LYS A 164 7.10 -16.39 4.17
CA LYS A 164 6.97 -17.58 5.01
C LYS A 164 6.91 -17.15 6.46
N HIS A 165 5.87 -17.54 7.18
CA HIS A 165 5.81 -17.39 8.63
C HIS A 165 6.12 -18.73 9.27
N ILE A 166 7.08 -18.73 10.17
CA ILE A 166 7.57 -19.91 10.87
C ILE A 166 7.35 -19.65 12.35
N GLY A 167 6.32 -20.28 12.92
CA GLY A 167 5.99 -20.17 14.34
C GLY A 167 6.71 -21.20 15.21
N ASP A 168 6.40 -21.13 16.49
CA ASP A 168 6.88 -22.07 17.50
C ASP A 168 6.58 -23.51 17.06
N LEU A 169 7.56 -24.41 17.26
CA LEU A 169 7.51 -25.83 16.84
C LEU A 169 7.65 -26.09 15.33
N GLY A 170 7.98 -25.06 14.53
CA GLY A 170 8.22 -25.19 13.10
C GLY A 170 6.94 -25.27 12.27
N ILE A 171 5.81 -24.81 12.82
CA ILE A 171 4.58 -24.59 12.06
C ILE A 171 4.86 -23.52 11.01
N VAL A 172 4.62 -23.85 9.74
CA VAL A 172 4.85 -22.94 8.63
C VAL A 172 3.53 -22.53 7.99
N SER A 173 3.42 -21.25 7.68
CA SER A 173 2.49 -20.78 6.65
C SER A 173 3.26 -20.10 5.54
N ASP A 174 3.02 -20.53 4.30
CA ASP A 174 3.68 -20.02 3.10
C ASP A 174 2.67 -19.25 2.26
N GLU A 175 2.95 -17.99 1.97
CA GLU A 175 2.27 -17.18 0.96
C GLU A 175 3.15 -17.08 -0.29
N ILE A 176 2.68 -17.59 -1.42
CA ILE A 176 3.36 -17.54 -2.72
C ILE A 176 2.62 -16.56 -3.62
N ILE A 177 3.36 -15.66 -4.25
CA ILE A 177 2.82 -14.57 -5.06
C ILE A 177 3.26 -14.75 -6.51
N THR A 178 2.30 -14.69 -7.42
CA THR A 178 2.54 -14.73 -8.87
C THR A 178 2.10 -13.42 -9.50
N TYR A 179 2.94 -12.87 -10.38
CA TYR A 179 2.72 -11.61 -11.06
C TYR A 179 2.51 -11.81 -12.56
N ASP A 180 1.79 -10.88 -13.19
CA ASP A 180 1.84 -10.70 -14.63
C ASP A 180 3.06 -9.86 -15.07
N SER A 181 3.16 -9.57 -16.36
CA SER A 181 4.25 -8.76 -16.91
C SER A 181 4.22 -7.28 -16.50
N THR A 182 3.12 -6.82 -15.93
CA THR A 182 2.94 -5.45 -15.41
C THR A 182 3.15 -5.36 -13.90
N LEU A 183 3.57 -6.46 -13.25
CA LEU A 183 3.72 -6.58 -11.80
C LEU A 183 2.40 -6.47 -11.03
N ASN A 184 1.26 -6.72 -11.67
CA ASN A 184 0.01 -6.95 -10.96
C ASN A 184 -0.02 -8.40 -10.45
N ILE A 185 -0.43 -8.60 -9.20
CA ILE A 185 -0.56 -9.94 -8.61
C ILE A 185 -1.70 -10.68 -9.30
N THR A 186 -1.39 -11.74 -10.02
CA THR A 186 -2.42 -12.61 -10.63
C THR A 186 -2.92 -13.64 -9.62
N ASN A 187 -2.05 -14.07 -8.72
CA ASN A 187 -2.36 -15.09 -7.74
C ASN A 187 -1.58 -14.93 -6.44
N LEU A 188 -2.26 -15.15 -5.32
CA LEU A 188 -1.65 -15.30 -3.99
C LEU A 188 -2.18 -16.60 -3.38
N ASN A 189 -1.30 -17.57 -3.18
CA ASN A 189 -1.60 -18.86 -2.58
C ASN A 189 -1.02 -18.92 -1.17
N LEU A 190 -1.89 -19.11 -0.17
CA LEU A 190 -1.53 -19.35 1.21
C LEU A 190 -1.70 -20.83 1.51
N THR A 191 -0.66 -21.47 2.03
CA THR A 191 -0.72 -22.81 2.61
C THR A 191 -0.30 -22.76 4.06
N THR A 192 -0.95 -23.53 4.94
CA THR A 192 -0.52 -23.68 6.33
C THR A 192 -0.66 -25.11 6.81
N ASP A 193 0.42 -25.61 7.43
CA ASP A 193 0.47 -26.96 7.99
C ASP A 193 -0.40 -27.11 9.25
N TYR A 194 -0.68 -26.01 9.97
CA TYR A 194 -1.39 -26.07 11.25
C TYR A 194 -2.84 -26.53 11.10
N PHE A 195 -3.53 -26.02 10.09
CA PHE A 195 -4.93 -26.36 9.79
C PHE A 195 -5.07 -27.25 8.55
N ASN A 196 -3.96 -27.65 7.90
CA ASN A 196 -3.97 -28.24 6.56
C ASN A 196 -4.84 -27.44 5.60
N LEU A 197 -4.65 -26.12 5.61
CA LEU A 197 -5.48 -25.18 4.89
C LEU A 197 -4.70 -24.65 3.68
N GLU A 198 -5.35 -24.68 2.53
CA GLU A 198 -4.91 -24.00 1.33
C GLU A 198 -5.96 -22.95 0.95
N ILE A 199 -5.52 -21.71 0.75
CA ILE A 199 -6.33 -20.58 0.31
C ILE A 199 -5.67 -19.98 -0.92
N ASN A 200 -6.46 -19.67 -1.92
CA ASN A 200 -6.03 -19.13 -3.17
C ASN A 200 -6.83 -17.87 -3.51
N HIS A 201 -6.14 -16.76 -3.72
CA HIS A 201 -6.70 -15.51 -4.20
C HIS A 201 -6.29 -15.30 -5.66
N THR A 202 -7.25 -15.02 -6.53
CA THR A 202 -6.99 -14.58 -7.91
C THR A 202 -7.60 -13.22 -8.14
N TYR A 203 -6.93 -12.40 -8.96
CA TYR A 203 -7.25 -11.00 -9.10
C TYR A 203 -7.52 -10.63 -10.56
N GLU A 204 -8.47 -9.73 -10.78
CA GLU A 204 -8.65 -9.01 -12.03
C GLU A 204 -8.45 -7.52 -11.77
N TYR A 205 -7.86 -6.81 -12.73
CA TYR A 205 -7.48 -5.41 -12.60
C TYR A 205 -8.09 -4.58 -13.70
N ASP A 206 -8.24 -3.29 -13.43
CA ASP A 206 -8.34 -2.32 -14.52
C ASP A 206 -6.95 -1.80 -14.93
N VAL A 207 -6.95 -0.76 -15.75
CA VAL A 207 -5.73 -0.13 -16.29
C VAL A 207 -5.38 1.19 -15.58
N LYS A 208 -6.04 1.50 -14.46
CA LYS A 208 -5.97 2.79 -13.76
C LYS A 208 -5.00 2.71 -12.59
N ILE A 209 -4.47 3.87 -12.19
CA ILE A 209 -3.38 3.99 -11.22
C ILE A 209 -3.88 3.58 -9.82
N ASN A 210 -3.14 2.68 -9.16
CA ASN A 210 -3.26 2.47 -7.72
C ASN A 210 -2.41 3.50 -6.96
N PRO A 211 -3.02 4.44 -6.23
CA PRO A 211 -2.27 5.51 -5.56
C PRO A 211 -1.41 5.01 -4.38
N PHE A 212 -1.58 3.76 -3.94
CA PHE A 212 -0.84 3.19 -2.81
C PHE A 212 0.41 2.43 -3.22
N TYR A 213 0.52 2.07 -4.51
CA TYR A 213 1.53 1.12 -4.97
C TYR A 213 2.95 1.52 -4.54
N GLU A 214 3.35 2.77 -4.77
CA GLU A 214 4.71 3.23 -4.45
C GLU A 214 5.05 3.12 -2.95
N GLU A 215 4.12 3.49 -2.06
CA GLU A 215 4.38 3.41 -0.61
C GLU A 215 4.49 1.95 -0.15
N PHE A 216 3.59 1.08 -0.60
CA PHE A 216 3.53 -0.31 -0.15
C PHE A 216 4.59 -1.20 -0.82
N HIS A 217 4.97 -0.88 -2.07
CA HIS A 217 6.00 -1.60 -2.80
C HIS A 217 7.40 -1.22 -2.35
N ASN A 218 7.68 0.07 -2.16
CA ASN A 218 9.01 0.53 -1.76
C ASN A 218 9.27 0.37 -0.26
N TYR A 219 8.21 0.39 0.56
CA TYR A 219 8.31 0.26 2.00
C TYR A 219 7.42 -0.86 2.57
N PRO A 220 7.60 -2.11 2.13
CA PRO A 220 6.75 -3.22 2.56
C PRO A 220 6.76 -3.40 4.08
N PHE A 221 7.91 -3.20 4.72
CA PHE A 221 8.07 -3.32 6.18
C PHE A 221 7.46 -2.16 6.98
N ASN A 222 7.13 -1.03 6.35
CA ASN A 222 6.32 -0.01 7.03
C ASN A 222 4.89 -0.52 7.23
N THR A 223 4.44 -1.42 6.36
CA THR A 223 3.06 -1.86 6.27
C THR A 223 2.85 -3.24 6.88
N TYR A 224 3.67 -4.23 6.54
CA TYR A 224 3.46 -5.61 6.97
C TYR A 224 4.79 -6.31 7.33
N TYR A 225 4.95 -6.59 8.61
CA TYR A 225 5.75 -7.70 9.12
C TYR A 225 4.96 -8.52 10.16
N TYR A 226 3.69 -8.13 10.37
CA TYR A 226 2.68 -8.82 11.15
C TYR A 226 1.47 -9.10 10.27
N GLY A 227 0.92 -10.31 10.39
CA GLY A 227 -0.22 -10.75 9.60
C GLY A 227 0.18 -11.27 8.22
N TYR A 228 -0.84 -11.60 7.44
CA TYR A 228 -0.70 -12.17 6.11
C TYR A 228 -0.69 -11.07 5.04
N LEU A 229 0.10 -11.26 4.00
CA LEU A 229 0.20 -10.34 2.87
C LEU A 229 -1.14 -10.16 2.16
N PHE A 230 -1.98 -11.21 2.10
CA PHE A 230 -3.26 -11.11 1.38
C PHE A 230 -4.19 -10.04 1.94
N ASP A 231 -4.10 -9.70 3.23
CA ASP A 231 -4.87 -8.62 3.87
C ASP A 231 -4.52 -7.23 3.30
N HIS A 232 -3.33 -7.12 2.68
CA HIS A 232 -2.82 -5.90 2.05
C HIS A 232 -2.74 -6.00 0.52
N SER A 233 -3.30 -7.06 -0.07
CA SER A 233 -3.19 -7.36 -1.50
C SER A 233 -3.70 -6.24 -2.43
N LEU A 234 -4.64 -5.42 -1.96
CA LEU A 234 -5.17 -4.27 -2.70
C LEU A 234 -4.16 -3.13 -2.91
N PHE A 235 -3.07 -3.10 -2.14
CA PHE A 235 -2.14 -1.97 -2.11
C PHE A 235 -0.82 -2.25 -2.83
N ILE A 236 -0.54 -3.51 -3.15
CA ILE A 236 0.79 -3.99 -3.60
C ILE A 236 0.89 -4.19 -5.12
N SER A 237 -0.20 -3.98 -5.86
CA SER A 237 -0.24 -4.04 -7.33
C SER A 237 -0.30 -2.62 -7.94
N PRO A 238 0.36 -2.35 -9.08
CA PRO A 238 0.34 -1.05 -9.75
C PRO A 238 -1.05 -0.57 -10.19
N SER A 239 -1.93 -1.51 -10.53
CA SER A 239 -3.30 -1.23 -10.94
C SER A 239 -4.30 -1.53 -9.81
N ASN A 240 -5.49 -0.92 -9.88
CA ASN A 240 -6.57 -1.21 -8.94
C ASN A 240 -7.20 -2.58 -9.24
N ALA A 241 -7.26 -3.45 -8.23
CA ALA A 241 -7.97 -4.71 -8.33
C ALA A 241 -9.48 -4.44 -8.39
N THR A 242 -10.16 -4.92 -9.43
CA THR A 242 -11.61 -4.79 -9.62
C THR A 242 -12.36 -6.05 -9.20
N LYS A 243 -11.66 -7.17 -9.07
CA LYS A 243 -12.23 -8.41 -8.57
C LYS A 243 -11.21 -9.26 -7.86
N ILE A 244 -11.61 -9.86 -6.74
CA ILE A 244 -10.82 -10.83 -5.98
C ILE A 244 -11.67 -12.07 -5.77
N THR A 245 -11.19 -13.21 -6.22
CA THR A 245 -11.83 -14.50 -5.95
C THR A 245 -11.00 -15.26 -4.93
N ARG A 246 -11.59 -15.58 -3.78
CA ARG A 246 -11.00 -16.45 -2.78
C ARG A 246 -11.60 -17.84 -2.90
N THR A 247 -10.74 -18.84 -3.06
CA THR A 247 -11.10 -20.25 -2.97
C THR A 247 -10.19 -20.93 -1.96
N GLY A 248 -10.71 -21.87 -1.18
CA GLY A 248 -9.87 -22.66 -0.28
C GLY A 248 -10.38 -24.08 -0.07
N THR A 249 -9.64 -24.82 0.75
CA THR A 249 -9.98 -26.19 1.16
C THR A 249 -11.34 -26.24 1.86
N ASP A 250 -11.62 -25.26 2.73
CA ASP A 250 -12.98 -25.02 3.24
C ASP A 250 -13.77 -24.15 2.27
N THR A 251 -14.63 -24.81 1.50
CA THR A 251 -15.45 -24.16 0.49
C THR A 251 -16.52 -23.22 1.05
N SER A 252 -16.84 -23.32 2.35
CA SER A 252 -17.80 -22.42 3.01
C SER A 252 -17.27 -21.00 3.21
N GLU A 253 -15.94 -20.84 3.14
CA GLU A 253 -15.27 -19.55 3.24
C GLU A 253 -14.93 -18.94 1.86
N ASN A 254 -15.31 -19.61 0.77
CA ASN A 254 -15.10 -19.08 -0.58
C ASN A 254 -15.96 -17.84 -0.80
N TYR A 255 -15.41 -16.84 -1.48
CA TYR A 255 -16.14 -15.64 -1.84
C TYR A 255 -15.57 -14.98 -3.09
N VAL A 256 -16.38 -14.10 -3.69
CA VAL A 256 -15.95 -13.14 -4.70
C VAL A 256 -16.17 -11.73 -4.17
N LEU A 257 -15.12 -10.91 -4.19
CA LEU A 257 -15.21 -9.47 -4.03
C LEU A 257 -15.25 -8.82 -5.42
N GLU A 258 -16.25 -8.00 -5.67
CA GLU A 258 -16.34 -7.13 -6.85
C GLU A 258 -16.21 -5.67 -6.40
N ILE A 259 -15.23 -4.95 -6.94
CA ILE A 259 -14.89 -3.59 -6.55
C ILE A 259 -15.17 -2.66 -7.73
N THR A 260 -16.10 -1.73 -7.53
CA THR A 260 -16.45 -0.72 -8.53
C THR A 260 -15.89 0.63 -8.12
N PHE A 261 -14.96 1.16 -8.91
CA PHE A 261 -14.35 2.46 -8.68
C PHE A 261 -15.06 3.58 -9.45
N GLN A 262 -15.03 4.77 -8.86
CA GLN A 262 -15.22 6.02 -9.57
C GLN A 262 -13.89 6.75 -9.63
N TYR A 263 -13.58 7.34 -10.79
CA TYR A 263 -12.32 8.00 -11.07
C TYR A 263 -12.52 9.49 -11.32
N ASN A 264 -11.49 10.30 -11.05
CA ASN A 264 -11.41 11.66 -11.56
C ASN A 264 -10.91 11.70 -13.02
N ASP A 265 -10.84 12.89 -13.61
CA ASP A 265 -10.39 13.09 -15.00
C ASP A 265 -8.91 12.73 -15.23
N SER A 266 -8.14 12.50 -14.16
CA SER A 266 -6.73 12.09 -14.20
C SER A 266 -6.53 10.60 -13.88
N ASP A 267 -7.60 9.81 -13.92
CA ASP A 267 -7.57 8.35 -13.71
C ASP A 267 -7.20 7.90 -12.27
N TYR A 268 -7.29 8.80 -11.29
CA TYR A 268 -7.14 8.44 -9.87
C TYR A 268 -8.50 8.09 -9.26
N PRO A 269 -8.59 7.01 -8.45
CA PRO A 269 -9.84 6.62 -7.81
C PRO A 269 -10.26 7.72 -6.82
N ILE A 270 -11.53 8.09 -6.79
CA ILE A 270 -12.09 9.05 -5.80
C ILE A 270 -13.04 8.38 -4.82
N SER A 271 -13.65 7.27 -5.23
CA SER A 271 -14.43 6.39 -4.36
C SER A 271 -14.49 4.98 -4.92
N SER A 272 -14.83 4.01 -4.07
CA SER A 272 -15.14 2.65 -4.50
C SER A 272 -16.24 2.03 -3.65
N GLU A 273 -16.96 1.08 -4.26
CA GLU A 273 -17.90 0.19 -3.57
C GLU A 273 -17.44 -1.25 -3.78
N THR A 274 -17.29 -2.01 -2.68
CA THR A 274 -16.94 -3.42 -2.70
C THR A 274 -18.15 -4.26 -2.32
N LYS A 275 -18.46 -5.26 -3.13
CA LYS A 275 -19.48 -6.26 -2.83
C LYS A 275 -18.85 -7.62 -2.62
N LYS A 276 -19.22 -8.29 -1.54
CA LYS A 276 -18.88 -9.69 -1.26
C LYS A 276 -20.08 -10.57 -1.62
N ASP A 277 -19.91 -11.42 -2.64
CA ASP A 277 -20.95 -12.29 -3.18
C ASP A 277 -22.25 -11.53 -3.52
N GLY A 278 -22.10 -10.32 -4.09
CA GLY A 278 -23.19 -9.43 -4.46
C GLY A 278 -23.78 -8.59 -3.31
N VAL A 279 -23.36 -8.80 -2.07
CA VAL A 279 -23.79 -8.02 -0.89
C VAL A 279 -22.79 -6.89 -0.62
N LEU A 280 -23.27 -5.69 -0.31
CA LEU A 280 -22.41 -4.56 0.05
C LEU A 280 -21.52 -4.93 1.24
N PHE A 281 -20.21 -4.81 1.07
CA PHE A 281 -19.21 -5.16 2.07
C PHE A 281 -18.48 -3.92 2.59
N SER A 282 -18.02 -3.04 1.69
CA SER A 282 -17.36 -1.80 2.08
C SER A 282 -17.58 -0.68 1.07
N ARG A 283 -17.38 0.56 1.53
CA ARG A 283 -17.23 1.73 0.68
C ARG A 283 -15.98 2.48 1.06
N ALA A 284 -15.26 2.98 0.07
CA ALA A 284 -14.07 3.78 0.32
C ALA A 284 -14.10 5.13 -0.40
N THR A 285 -13.37 6.09 0.15
CA THR A 285 -13.12 7.42 -0.43
C THR A 285 -11.62 7.72 -0.45
N TYR A 286 -11.21 8.47 -1.46
CA TYR A 286 -9.82 8.79 -1.74
C TYR A 286 -9.71 10.31 -1.93
N GLU A 287 -8.90 10.95 -1.09
CA GLU A 287 -8.65 12.39 -1.14
C GLU A 287 -7.19 12.64 -1.53
N TYR A 288 -6.95 13.67 -2.36
CA TYR A 288 -5.64 14.01 -2.89
C TYR A 288 -5.26 15.45 -2.54
N TYR A 289 -3.96 15.75 -2.59
CA TYR A 289 -3.43 17.12 -2.53
C TYR A 289 -3.62 17.87 -3.85
#